data_AF-I6D0K5-F1
#
_entry.id   AF-I6D0K5-F1
#
_cell.length_a   1.000
_cell.length_b   1.000
_cell.length_c   1.000
_cell.angle_alpha   90.00
_cell.angle_beta   90.00
_cell.angle_gamma   90.00
#
_symmetry.space_group_name_H-M   'P 1'
#
loop_
_entity.id
_entity.type
_entity.pdbx_description
1 polymer ?
#
loop_
_entity_poly.entity_id
_entity_poly.type
_entity_poly.pdbx_seq_one_letter_code
_entity_poly.pdbx_strand_id
1 'polypeptide(L)'
;MEKMNNNRYCNLYDVEYLLSKDGANYKVLEYFINNGLVDVNKKFQKANSGDTMLDNAMKSKNPKMIDFLLKNGAILGKRFEI
;
A
#
# COMPACT_ATOMS: atom_id res chain seq x y z
N MET A 1 -5.88 33.38 2.50
CA MET A 1 -5.19 32.09 2.61
C MET A 1 -6.24 30.99 2.65
N GLU A 2 -6.40 30.27 1.55
CA GLU A 2 -7.30 29.12 1.48
C GLU A 2 -6.76 28.04 2.42
N LYS A 3 -7.55 27.63 3.42
CA LYS A 3 -7.18 26.52 4.29
C LYS A 3 -7.17 25.27 3.40
N MET A 4 -5.99 24.83 2.97
CA MET A 4 -5.83 23.54 2.32
C MET A 4 -6.42 22.48 3.25
N ASN A 5 -7.56 21.94 2.84
CA ASN A 5 -8.33 20.96 3.57
C ASN A 5 -7.57 19.62 3.45
N ASN A 6 -6.45 19.51 4.18
CA ASN A 6 -5.52 18.36 4.19
C ASN A 6 -6.21 17.03 4.54
N ASN A 7 -7.50 17.07 4.91
CA ASN A 7 -8.31 15.92 5.25
C ASN A 7 -8.90 15.17 4.02
N ARG A 8 -8.83 15.73 2.80
CA ARG A 8 -9.39 15.03 1.61
C ARG A 8 -8.66 13.72 1.29
N TYR A 9 -7.32 13.70 1.40
CA TYR A 9 -6.53 12.50 1.07
C TYR A 9 -6.71 11.37 2.09
N CYS A 10 -6.77 11.70 3.38
CA CYS A 10 -7.01 10.71 4.45
C CYS A 10 -8.37 10.03 4.32
N ASN A 11 -9.37 10.71 3.76
CA ASN A 11 -10.70 10.13 3.56
C ASN A 11 -10.80 9.24 2.31
N LEU A 12 -9.92 9.44 1.31
CA LEU A 12 -10.00 8.74 0.03
C LEU A 12 -9.11 7.50 -0.07
N TYR A 13 -8.02 7.46 0.69
CA TYR A 13 -7.02 6.40 0.57
C TYR A 13 -6.67 5.78 1.92
N ASP A 14 -6.37 4.50 1.89
CA ASP A 14 -5.74 3.82 3.03
C ASP A 14 -4.26 4.18 3.07
N VAL A 15 -3.67 4.15 4.26
CA VAL A 15 -2.24 4.45 4.44
C VAL A 15 -1.40 3.44 3.64
N GLU A 16 -1.80 2.17 3.66
CA GLU A 16 -1.16 1.07 2.93
C GLU A 16 -1.24 1.28 1.41
N TYR A 17 -2.36 1.82 0.91
CA TYR A 17 -2.47 2.19 -0.50
C TYR A 17 -1.45 3.30 -0.86
N LEU A 18 -1.36 4.35 -0.04
CA LEU A 18 -0.43 5.46 -0.30
C LEU A 18 1.04 5.04 -0.22
N LEU A 19 1.38 4.10 0.66
CA LEU A 19 2.74 3.59 0.82
C LEU A 19 3.18 2.66 -0.32
N SER A 20 2.24 2.15 -1.11
CA SER A 20 2.49 1.21 -2.20
C SER A 20 2.07 1.72 -3.59
N LYS A 21 1.48 2.92 -3.67
CA LYS A 21 1.07 3.52 -4.95
C LYS A 21 2.28 3.77 -5.84
N ASP A 22 2.04 3.96 -7.14
CA ASP A 22 3.10 4.28 -8.08
C ASP A 22 3.92 5.51 -7.65
N GLY A 23 5.24 5.39 -7.78
CA GLY A 23 6.24 6.35 -7.29
C GLY A 23 6.46 6.38 -5.77
N ALA A 24 5.79 5.54 -4.97
CA ALA A 24 6.04 5.48 -3.53
C ALA A 24 7.46 4.95 -3.21
N ASN A 25 8.06 5.53 -2.17
CA ASN A 25 9.40 5.16 -1.72
C ASN A 25 9.33 4.01 -0.70
N TYR A 26 9.90 2.86 -1.06
CA TYR A 26 9.88 1.67 -0.20
C TYR A 26 10.57 1.89 1.15
N LYS A 27 11.51 2.84 1.29
CA LYS A 27 12.13 3.16 2.59
C LYS A 27 11.14 3.79 3.57
N VAL A 28 10.14 4.50 3.07
CA VAL A 28 9.04 5.02 3.91
C VAL A 28 8.18 3.85 4.36
N LEU A 29 7.82 2.94 3.45
CA LEU A 29 7.08 1.73 3.82
C LEU A 29 7.86 0.88 4.85
N GLU A 30 9.17 0.70 4.66
CA GLU A 30 10.05 -0.01 5.60
C GLU A 30 9.96 0.57 7.02
N TYR A 31 9.99 1.90 7.16
CA TYR A 31 9.78 2.53 8.45
C TYR A 31 8.43 2.15 9.09
N PHE A 32 7.34 2.16 8.32
CA PHE A 32 6.01 1.82 8.84
C PHE A 32 5.90 0.35 9.26
N ILE A 33 6.47 -0.57 8.47
CA ILE A 33 6.50 -2.00 8.80
C ILE A 33 7.34 -2.26 10.05
N ASN A 34 8.56 -1.71 10.13
CA ASN A 34 9.47 -1.94 11.25
C ASN A 34 8.94 -1.38 12.59
N ASN A 35 8.06 -0.39 12.54
CA ASN A 35 7.40 0.17 13.73
C ASN A 35 6.00 -0.41 13.98
N GLY A 36 5.57 -1.43 13.22
CA GLY A 36 4.25 -2.06 13.39
C GLY A 36 3.05 -1.16 13.10
N LEU A 37 3.25 -0.09 12.31
CA LEU A 37 2.22 0.90 11.98
C LEU A 37 1.28 0.42 10.87
N VAL A 38 1.71 -0.57 10.10
CA VAL A 38 0.93 -1.19 9.02
C VAL A 38 1.12 -2.69 9.02
N ASP A 39 0.07 -3.41 8.64
CA ASP A 39 0.16 -4.83 8.29
C ASP A 39 0.44 -4.93 6.78
N VAL A 40 1.52 -5.63 6.44
CA VAL A 40 1.97 -5.82 5.05
C VAL A 40 0.90 -6.46 4.17
N ASN A 41 0.02 -7.27 4.77
CA ASN A 41 -1.04 -8.02 4.11
C ASN A 41 -2.42 -7.37 4.23
N LYS A 42 -2.49 -6.15 4.77
CA LYS A 42 -3.76 -5.44 4.91
C LYS A 42 -4.35 -5.17 3.53
N LYS A 43 -5.59 -5.60 3.38
CA LYS A 43 -6.40 -5.28 2.21
C LYS A 43 -6.88 -3.83 2.30
N PHE A 44 -6.78 -3.11 1.20
CA PHE A 44 -7.35 -1.79 1.06
C PHE A 44 -8.87 -1.87 1.25
N GLN A 45 -9.43 -0.85 1.88
CA GLN A 45 -10.85 -0.67 2.13
C GLN A 45 -11.45 0.42 1.25
N LYS A 46 -10.62 1.37 0.81
CA LYS A 46 -11.03 2.51 -0.02
C LYS A 46 -10.64 2.26 -1.48
N ALA A 47 -9.66 2.99 -2.00
CA ALA A 47 -9.19 2.78 -3.37
C ALA A 47 -8.63 1.37 -3.56
N ASN A 48 -8.97 0.73 -4.68
CA ASN A 48 -8.58 -0.65 -4.99
C ASN A 48 -8.98 -1.64 -3.88
N SER A 49 -10.18 -1.47 -3.32
CA SER A 49 -10.69 -2.32 -2.22
C SER A 49 -10.51 -3.81 -2.49
N GLY A 50 -10.00 -4.52 -1.49
CA GLY A 50 -9.68 -5.95 -1.55
C GLY A 50 -8.26 -6.28 -2.01
N ASP A 51 -7.56 -5.36 -2.68
CA ASP A 51 -6.15 -5.51 -3.04
C ASP A 51 -5.23 -5.25 -1.84
N THR A 52 -4.00 -5.74 -1.93
CA THR A 52 -2.91 -5.49 -0.99
C THR A 52 -1.84 -4.57 -1.60
N MET A 53 -0.84 -4.20 -0.80
CA MET A 53 0.34 -3.49 -1.29
C MET A 53 1.09 -4.27 -2.38
N LEU A 54 1.10 -5.61 -2.32
CA LEU A 54 1.73 -6.43 -3.35
C LEU A 54 0.95 -6.35 -4.67
N ASP A 55 -0.38 -6.43 -4.64
CA ASP A 55 -1.22 -6.26 -5.82
C ASP A 55 -0.97 -4.89 -6.49
N ASN A 56 -0.85 -3.83 -5.69
CA ASN A 56 -0.58 -2.48 -6.18
C ASN A 56 0.80 -2.38 -6.85
N ALA A 57 1.85 -2.95 -6.22
CA ALA A 57 3.21 -2.96 -6.75
C ALA A 57 3.34 -3.77 -8.05
N MET A 58 2.57 -4.86 -8.19
CA MET A 58 2.47 -5.65 -9.42
C MET A 58 1.81 -4.85 -10.55
N LYS A 59 0.73 -4.11 -10.27
CA LYS A 59 0.06 -3.24 -11.25
C LYS A 59 0.96 -2.11 -11.74
N SER A 60 1.72 -1.49 -10.84
CA SER A 60 2.67 -0.44 -11.18
C SER A 60 3.98 -0.97 -11.78
N LYS A 61 4.15 -2.30 -11.86
CA LYS A 61 5.35 -2.98 -12.37
C LYS A 61 6.63 -2.45 -11.69
N ASN A 62 6.61 -2.27 -10.37
CA ASN A 62 7.75 -1.77 -9.59
C ASN A 62 8.54 -2.94 -8.97
N PRO A 63 9.60 -3.46 -9.62
CA PRO A 63 10.29 -4.67 -9.18
C PRO A 63 10.95 -4.52 -7.81
N LYS A 64 11.42 -3.32 -7.45
CA LYS A 64 12.03 -3.07 -6.14
C LYS A 64 11.01 -3.15 -5.01
N MET A 65 9.83 -2.56 -5.22
CA MET A 65 8.74 -2.65 -4.24
C MET A 65 8.21 -4.08 -4.13
N ILE A 66 8.08 -4.79 -5.26
CA ILE A 66 7.66 -6.20 -5.28
C ILE A 66 8.62 -7.07 -4.47
N ASP A 67 9.93 -7.00 -4.75
CA ASP A 67 10.94 -7.78 -4.03
C ASP A 67 10.96 -7.45 -2.53
N PHE A 68 10.87 -6.16 -2.19
CA PHE A 68 10.80 -5.71 -0.80
C PHE A 68 9.58 -6.28 -0.08
N LEU A 69 8.39 -6.20 -0.67
CA LEU A 69 7.15 -6.71 -0.09
C LEU A 69 7.19 -8.23 0.09
N LEU A 70 7.66 -8.98 -0.91
CA LEU A 70 7.79 -10.44 -0.82
C LEU A 70 8.76 -10.88 0.29
N LYS A 71 9.90 -10.20 0.44
CA LYS A 71 10.86 -10.43 1.53
C LYS A 71 10.24 -10.19 2.92
N ASN A 72 9.24 -9.33 3.00
CA ASN A 72 8.48 -9.04 4.22
C ASN A 72 7.20 -9.88 4.34
N GLY A 73 7.06 -10.96 3.57
CA GLY A 73 5.94 -11.90 3.71
C GLY A 73 4.61 -11.42 3.11
N ALA A 74 4.66 -10.48 2.17
CA ALA A 74 3.46 -10.02 1.49
C ALA A 74 2.85 -11.13 0.61
N ILE A 75 1.52 -11.24 0.62
CA ILE A 75 0.73 -12.11 -0.24
C ILE A 75 -0.30 -11.29 -1.03
N LEU A 76 -0.79 -11.83 -2.14
CA LEU A 76 -1.85 -11.19 -2.93
C LEU A 76 -3.18 -11.22 -2.17
N GLY A 77 -3.96 -10.14 -2.28
CA GLY A 77 -5.23 -9.96 -1.57
C GLY A 77 -6.37 -10.78 -2.16
N LYS A 78 -6.31 -11.10 -3.45
CA LYS A 78 -7.27 -11.97 -4.12
C LYS A 78 -6.70 -13.38 -4.23
N ARG A 79 -7.18 -14.26 -3.35
CA ARG A 79 -7.26 -15.69 -3.69
C ARG A 79 -8.36 -15.79 -4.73
N PHE A 80 -8.09 -16.39 -5.88
CA PHE A 80 -9.12 -16.70 -6.88
C PHE A 80 -10.31 -17.35 -6.16
N GLU A 81 -11.47 -16.71 -6.18
CA GLU A 81 -12.73 -17.42 -5.97
C GLU A 81 -12.94 -18.25 -7.24
N ILE A 82 -12.76 -19.56 -7.11
CA ILE A 82 -13.15 -20.56 -8.10
C ILE A 82 -14.63 -20.86 -7.88
#